data_AF-A0AAD5UCS3-F1
#
_entry.id   AF-A0AAD5UCS3-F1
#
_cell.length_a   1.000
_cell.length_b   1.000
_cell.length_c   1.000
_cell.angle_alpha   90.00
_cell.angle_beta   90.00
_cell.angle_gamma   90.00
#
_symmetry.space_group_name_H-M   'P 1'
#
loop_
_entity.id
_entity.type
_entity.pdbx_description
1 polymer ?
#
loop_
_entity_poly.entity_id
_entity_poly.type
_entity_poly.pdbx_seq_one_letter_code
_entity_poly.pdbx_strand_id
1 'polypeptide(L)'
;MSKKSREGKDKQAPIDLKSGSFIFPDGSKYDGEYREVDGAIFRHGQGTYECVQTQTVYTGQWELDKMCGKGKIEFVSGDSYDGMWKDNQYYGQGVYTWATTERLAGEWVENCVQGLGVYYDEEKIKWTGEISKGAASIMVPRIE
;
A
#
# COMPACT_ATOMS: atom_id res chain seq x y z
N MET A 1 5.31 -49.96 1.98
CA MET A 1 5.37 -48.93 3.03
C MET A 1 4.88 -47.62 2.44
N SER A 2 3.87 -47.04 3.07
CA SER A 2 3.07 -45.91 2.59
C SER A 2 3.64 -44.59 3.08
N LYS A 3 3.77 -43.58 2.21
CA LYS A 3 3.66 -42.16 2.58
C LYS A 3 3.00 -41.40 1.44
N LYS A 4 1.68 -41.27 1.51
CA LYS A 4 0.92 -40.21 0.81
C LYS A 4 1.20 -38.89 1.52
N SER A 5 1.74 -37.91 0.79
CA SER A 5 1.80 -36.52 1.21
C SER A 5 0.37 -35.96 1.33
N ARG A 6 0.04 -35.39 2.49
CA ARG A 6 -1.17 -34.59 2.68
C ARG A 6 -0.82 -33.16 2.29
N GLU A 7 -1.19 -32.75 1.09
CA GLU A 7 -1.34 -31.34 0.78
C GLU A 7 -2.67 -30.88 1.39
N GLY A 8 -2.59 -30.31 2.59
CA GLY A 8 -3.68 -29.54 3.15
C GLY A 8 -3.80 -28.24 2.38
N LYS A 9 -4.69 -28.18 1.40
CA LYS A 9 -5.28 -26.90 0.99
C LYS A 9 -6.19 -26.50 2.14
N ASP A 10 -5.68 -25.66 3.04
CA ASP A 10 -6.51 -24.93 4.00
C ASP A 10 -7.49 -24.08 3.19
N LYS A 11 -8.67 -24.64 2.94
CA LYS A 11 -9.82 -23.89 2.47
C LYS A 11 -10.24 -23.02 3.65
N GLN A 12 -9.66 -21.82 3.75
CA GLN A 12 -10.14 -20.80 4.67
C GLN A 12 -11.66 -20.71 4.47
N ALA A 13 -12.43 -20.88 5.55
CA ALA A 13 -13.86 -20.69 5.52
C ALA A 13 -14.16 -19.29 4.94
N PRO A 14 -15.30 -19.09 4.25
CA PRO A 14 -15.65 -17.78 3.71
C PRO A 14 -15.54 -16.73 4.81
N ILE A 15 -14.72 -15.70 4.57
CA ILE A 15 -14.63 -14.57 5.49
C ILE A 15 -15.96 -13.83 5.38
N ASP A 16 -16.74 -13.84 6.46
CA ASP A 16 -17.97 -13.06 6.57
C ASP A 16 -17.58 -11.58 6.71
N LEU A 17 -17.47 -10.90 5.57
CA LEU A 17 -17.22 -9.47 5.50
C LEU A 17 -18.55 -8.72 5.60
N LYS A 18 -18.58 -7.75 6.50
CA LYS A 18 -19.67 -6.77 6.64
C LYS A 18 -19.19 -5.43 6.10
N SER A 19 -20.09 -4.49 5.84
CA SER A 19 -19.73 -3.12 5.41
C SER A 19 -20.29 -2.10 6.39
N GLY A 20 -19.56 -1.00 6.63
CA GLY A 20 -19.99 0.04 7.55
C GLY A 20 -19.04 1.23 7.60
N SER A 21 -19.49 2.27 8.31
CA SER A 21 -18.73 3.50 8.50
C SER A 21 -18.51 3.72 10.00
N PHE A 22 -17.29 4.07 10.39
CA PHE A 22 -16.89 4.30 11.78
C PHE A 22 -16.28 5.69 11.94
N ILE A 23 -16.60 6.34 13.06
CA ILE A 23 -15.91 7.53 13.52
C ILE A 23 -15.17 7.14 14.79
N PHE A 24 -13.85 7.27 14.77
CA PHE A 24 -12.98 6.93 15.90
C PHE A 24 -12.97 8.06 16.94
N PRO A 25 -12.57 7.79 18.19
CA PRO A 25 -12.52 8.80 19.24
C PRO A 25 -11.64 10.02 18.93
N ASP A 26 -10.62 9.85 18.08
CA ASP A 26 -9.74 10.93 17.62
C ASP A 26 -10.36 11.76 16.46
N GLY A 27 -11.58 11.42 16.03
CA GLY A 27 -12.29 12.05 14.92
C GLY A 27 -11.98 11.45 13.55
N SER A 28 -10.99 10.54 13.45
CA SER A 28 -10.68 9.83 12.21
C SER A 28 -11.89 9.01 11.75
N LYS A 29 -11.96 8.71 10.45
CA LYS A 29 -13.10 8.03 9.86
C LYS A 29 -12.67 6.83 9.04
N TYR A 30 -13.51 5.80 9.04
CA TYR A 30 -13.39 4.68 8.12
C TYR A 30 -14.73 4.45 7.43
N ASP A 31 -14.69 4.16 6.13
CA ASP A 31 -15.83 3.66 5.36
C ASP A 31 -15.36 2.47 4.54
N GLY A 32 -15.94 1.29 4.77
CA GLY A 32 -15.56 0.10 4.03
C GLY A 32 -15.99 -1.21 4.65
N GLU A 33 -15.34 -2.27 4.17
CA GLU A 33 -15.52 -3.62 4.66
C GLU A 33 -14.86 -3.82 6.03
N TYR A 34 -15.41 -4.69 6.86
CA TYR A 34 -14.86 -5.04 8.15
C TYR A 34 -15.14 -6.49 8.49
N ARG A 35 -14.33 -7.02 9.40
CA ARG A 35 -14.45 -8.37 9.94
C ARG A 35 -14.58 -8.31 11.45
N GLU A 36 -15.48 -9.12 11.98
CA GLU A 36 -15.60 -9.35 13.42
C GLU A 36 -14.78 -10.58 13.83
N VAL A 37 -13.94 -10.45 14.85
CA VAL A 37 -13.13 -11.53 15.42
C VAL A 37 -13.21 -11.42 16.93
N ASP A 38 -13.73 -12.47 17.59
CA ASP A 38 -13.88 -12.55 19.05
C ASP A 38 -14.60 -11.33 19.68
N GLY A 39 -15.62 -10.79 18.97
CA GLY A 39 -16.40 -9.64 19.40
C GLY A 39 -15.73 -8.28 19.17
N ALA A 40 -14.53 -8.24 18.58
CA ALA A 40 -13.86 -7.03 18.13
C ALA A 40 -14.03 -6.85 16.62
N ILE A 41 -14.14 -5.59 16.18
CA ILE A 41 -14.27 -5.21 14.77
C ILE A 41 -12.91 -4.75 14.26
N PHE A 42 -12.50 -5.26 13.10
CA PHE A 42 -11.28 -4.89 12.41
C PHE A 42 -11.58 -4.45 10.98
N ARG A 43 -10.91 -3.40 10.49
CA ARG A 43 -10.92 -3.06 9.06
C ARG A 43 -10.37 -4.25 8.26
N HIS A 44 -11.06 -4.61 7.20
CA HIS A 44 -10.73 -5.78 6.39
C HIS A 44 -11.35 -5.64 5.01
N GLY A 45 -10.74 -6.18 3.96
CA GLY A 45 -11.27 -6.01 2.60
C GLY A 45 -11.03 -4.59 2.07
N GLN A 46 -11.93 -4.04 1.28
CA GLN A 46 -11.79 -2.69 0.70
C GLN A 46 -12.32 -1.62 1.65
N GLY A 47 -11.60 -0.51 1.79
CA GLY A 47 -12.11 0.63 2.54
C GLY A 47 -11.24 1.89 2.44
N THR A 48 -11.84 3.00 2.82
CA THR A 48 -11.22 4.31 2.91
C THR A 48 -11.06 4.73 4.36
N TYR A 49 -9.85 5.13 4.75
CA TYR A 49 -9.54 5.68 6.07
C TYR A 49 -9.07 7.13 5.93
N GLU A 50 -9.74 8.03 6.65
CA GLU A 50 -9.38 9.45 6.76
C GLU A 50 -8.82 9.70 8.16
N CYS A 51 -7.51 9.96 8.25
CA CYS A 51 -6.86 10.30 9.50
C CYS A 51 -6.96 11.80 9.76
N VAL A 52 -7.62 12.21 10.85
CA VAL A 52 -7.77 13.64 11.17
C VAL A 52 -6.44 14.26 11.62
N GLN A 53 -5.58 13.50 12.33
CA GLN A 53 -4.34 14.03 12.89
C GLN A 53 -3.31 14.39 11.82
N THR A 54 -3.14 13.52 10.82
CA THR A 54 -2.18 13.69 9.73
C THR A 54 -2.82 14.26 8.47
N GLN A 55 -4.16 14.37 8.44
CA GLN A 55 -4.93 14.73 7.24
C GLN A 55 -4.58 13.83 6.04
N THR A 56 -4.29 12.56 6.31
CA THR A 56 -3.98 11.55 5.28
C THR A 56 -5.22 10.74 4.95
N VAL A 57 -5.39 10.42 3.67
CA VAL A 57 -6.46 9.54 3.19
C VAL A 57 -5.84 8.30 2.60
N TYR A 58 -6.21 7.12 3.08
CA TYR A 58 -5.87 5.84 2.44
C TYR A 58 -7.14 5.22 1.85
N THR A 59 -7.08 4.81 0.60
CA THR A 59 -8.12 4.01 -0.07
C THR A 59 -7.49 2.73 -0.57
N GLY A 60 -7.95 1.57 -0.10
CA GLY A 60 -7.41 0.29 -0.57
C GLY A 60 -7.79 -0.90 0.28
N GLN A 61 -6.98 -1.95 0.15
CA GLN A 61 -7.19 -3.20 0.86
C GLN A 61 -6.68 -3.14 2.31
N TRP A 62 -7.38 -3.86 3.17
CA TRP A 62 -7.13 -3.99 4.60
C TRP A 62 -7.16 -5.46 5.01
N GLU A 63 -6.29 -5.82 5.95
CA GLU A 63 -6.29 -7.10 6.62
C GLU A 63 -6.05 -6.89 8.11
N LEU A 64 -7.11 -7.05 8.90
CA LEU A 64 -7.05 -6.96 10.37
C LEU A 64 -6.39 -5.66 10.84
N ASP A 65 -6.98 -4.53 10.42
CA ASP A 65 -6.52 -3.16 10.68
C ASP A 65 -5.17 -2.75 10.06
N LYS A 66 -4.59 -3.59 9.20
CA LYS A 66 -3.39 -3.24 8.45
C LYS A 66 -3.69 -2.98 6.98
N MET A 67 -3.13 -1.93 6.41
CA MET A 67 -3.10 -1.72 4.97
C MET A 67 -2.33 -2.87 4.30
N CYS A 68 -2.94 -3.47 3.30
CA CYS A 68 -2.38 -4.59 2.55
C CYS A 68 -2.79 -4.51 1.08
N GLY A 69 -2.30 -5.42 0.24
CA GLY A 69 -2.75 -5.56 -1.14
C GLY A 69 -2.57 -4.29 -1.97
N LYS A 70 -3.54 -3.93 -2.80
CA LYS A 70 -3.51 -2.67 -3.57
C LYS A 70 -4.14 -1.54 -2.78
N GLY A 71 -3.51 -0.37 -2.80
CA GLY A 71 -4.07 0.83 -2.18
C GLY A 71 -3.32 2.10 -2.55
N LYS A 72 -3.97 3.24 -2.34
CA LYS A 72 -3.43 4.58 -2.52
C LYS A 72 -3.51 5.34 -1.21
N ILE A 73 -2.41 5.96 -0.79
CA ILE A 73 -2.38 6.94 0.29
C ILE A 73 -2.09 8.33 -0.29
N GLU A 74 -2.81 9.33 0.21
CA GLU A 74 -2.65 10.74 -0.11
C GLU A 74 -2.32 11.48 1.18
N PHE A 75 -1.26 12.28 1.14
CA PHE A 75 -0.77 13.05 2.27
C PHE A 75 -1.22 14.51 2.17
N VAL A 76 -1.35 15.17 3.32
CA VAL A 76 -1.66 16.60 3.39
C VAL A 76 -0.63 17.48 2.67
N SER A 77 0.61 16.99 2.53
CA SER A 77 1.65 17.66 1.76
C SER A 77 1.34 17.74 0.26
N GLY A 78 0.41 16.92 -0.24
CA GLY A 78 0.17 16.69 -1.66
C GLY A 78 0.95 15.50 -2.23
N ASP A 79 1.84 14.90 -1.44
CA ASP A 79 2.49 13.65 -1.82
C ASP A 79 1.46 12.50 -1.86
N SER A 80 1.77 11.45 -2.61
CA SER A 80 0.98 10.24 -2.61
C SER A 80 1.82 9.00 -2.93
N TYR A 81 1.33 7.85 -2.49
CA TYR A 81 1.82 6.55 -2.95
C TYR A 81 0.64 5.73 -3.45
N ASP A 82 0.76 5.19 -4.66
CA ASP A 82 -0.19 4.27 -5.28
C ASP A 82 0.55 2.98 -5.63
N GLY A 83 0.18 1.87 -4.99
CA GLY A 83 0.91 0.63 -5.19
C GLY A 83 0.46 -0.51 -4.29
N MET A 84 1.37 -1.47 -4.14
CA MET A 84 1.19 -2.61 -3.28
C MET A 84 1.57 -2.28 -1.82
N TRP A 85 0.91 -2.94 -0.88
CA TRP A 85 1.03 -2.72 0.55
C TRP A 85 1.15 -4.04 1.29
N LYS A 86 1.92 -4.03 2.37
CA LYS A 86 2.05 -5.15 3.29
C LYS A 86 2.27 -4.63 4.70
N ASP A 87 1.41 -5.01 5.64
CA ASP A 87 1.54 -4.66 7.05
C ASP A 87 1.76 -3.15 7.31
N ASN A 88 0.98 -2.28 6.63
CA ASN A 88 1.12 -0.81 6.68
C ASN A 88 2.37 -0.22 6.02
N GLN A 89 3.12 -1.00 5.25
CA GLN A 89 4.30 -0.54 4.53
C GLN A 89 4.09 -0.61 3.02
N TYR A 90 4.72 0.29 2.28
CA TYR A 90 4.86 0.16 0.83
C TYR A 90 5.65 -1.11 0.53
N TYR A 91 5.12 -1.91 -0.38
CA TYR A 91 5.67 -3.21 -0.76
C TYR A 91 5.41 -3.46 -2.24
N GLY A 92 6.19 -4.31 -2.91
CA GLY A 92 5.94 -4.71 -4.29
C GLY A 92 5.99 -3.54 -5.28
N GLN A 93 5.26 -3.65 -6.38
CA GLN A 93 5.21 -2.57 -7.38
C GLN A 93 4.40 -1.38 -6.87
N GLY A 94 4.94 -0.17 -7.03
CA GLY A 94 4.25 1.06 -6.65
C GLY A 94 4.91 2.32 -7.21
N VAL A 95 4.18 3.43 -7.12
CA VAL A 95 4.61 4.76 -7.56
C VAL A 95 4.41 5.75 -6.43
N TYR A 96 5.50 6.38 -6.01
CA TYR A 96 5.45 7.57 -5.17
C TYR A 96 5.39 8.80 -6.06
N THR A 97 4.49 9.73 -5.78
CA THR A 97 4.36 11.01 -6.47
C THR A 97 4.56 12.11 -5.43
N TRP A 98 5.54 12.97 -5.66
CA TRP A 98 5.74 14.16 -4.83
C TRP A 98 4.74 15.25 -5.21
N ALA A 99 4.45 16.17 -4.28
CA ALA A 99 3.58 17.32 -4.51
C ALA A 99 4.08 18.22 -5.66
N THR A 100 5.38 18.22 -5.92
CA THR A 100 6.10 18.84 -7.05
C THR A 100 5.87 18.14 -8.40
N THR A 101 5.03 17.10 -8.44
CA THR A 101 4.65 16.29 -9.61
C THR A 101 5.68 15.28 -10.11
N GLU A 102 6.88 15.28 -9.54
CA GLU A 102 7.90 14.25 -9.75
C GLU A 102 7.37 12.87 -9.32
N ARG A 103 7.87 11.79 -9.93
CA ARG A 103 7.39 10.44 -9.66
C ARG A 103 8.53 9.45 -9.57
N LEU A 104 8.43 8.50 -8.65
CA LEU A 104 9.34 7.37 -8.52
C LEU A 104 8.56 6.07 -8.51
N ALA A 105 8.75 5.29 -9.56
CA ALA A 105 8.21 3.95 -9.70
C ALA A 105 9.30 2.89 -9.49
N GLY A 106 8.94 1.75 -8.90
CA GLY A 106 9.86 0.64 -8.71
C GLY A 106 9.27 -0.48 -7.86
N GLU A 107 10.15 -1.41 -7.47
CA GLU A 107 9.84 -2.42 -6.45
C GLU A 107 10.14 -1.83 -5.07
N TRP A 108 9.15 -1.87 -4.17
CA TRP A 108 9.19 -1.35 -2.82
C TRP A 108 9.36 -2.48 -1.82
N VAL A 109 10.23 -2.29 -0.84
CA VAL A 109 10.41 -3.20 0.29
C VAL A 109 10.61 -2.34 1.54
N GLU A 110 9.75 -2.51 2.53
CA GLU A 110 9.81 -1.78 3.82
C GLU A 110 9.88 -0.25 3.62
N ASN A 111 9.04 0.30 2.73
CA ASN A 111 8.98 1.72 2.36
C ASN A 111 10.17 2.27 1.56
N CYS A 112 11.07 1.42 1.07
CA CYS A 112 12.19 1.84 0.21
C CYS A 112 12.11 1.18 -1.17
N VAL A 113 12.35 1.97 -2.23
CA VAL A 113 12.59 1.40 -3.56
C VAL A 113 13.89 0.62 -3.57
N GLN A 114 13.85 -0.53 -4.23
CA GLN A 114 14.95 -1.46 -4.46
C GLN A 114 15.02 -1.86 -5.93
N GLY A 115 16.22 -2.19 -6.41
CA GLY A 115 16.44 -2.67 -7.76
C GLY A 115 16.28 -1.57 -8.81
N LEU A 116 15.65 -1.89 -9.94
CA LEU A 116 15.46 -0.93 -11.03
C LEU A 116 14.36 0.08 -10.66
N GLY A 117 14.74 1.36 -10.53
CA GLY A 117 13.82 2.47 -10.37
C GLY A 117 13.61 3.25 -11.67
N VAL A 118 12.41 3.80 -11.82
CA VAL A 118 12.05 4.74 -12.88
C VAL A 118 11.61 6.05 -12.23
N TYR A 119 12.37 7.10 -12.45
CA TYR A 119 12.09 8.44 -11.95
C TYR A 119 11.61 9.33 -13.09
N TYR A 120 10.55 10.11 -12.87
CA TYR A 120 10.11 11.17 -13.75
C TYR A 120 10.30 12.50 -13.03
N ASP A 121 11.05 13.42 -13.65
CA ASP A 121 11.22 14.77 -13.11
C ASP A 121 10.01 15.68 -13.45
N GLU A 122 10.09 16.95 -13.05
CA GLU A 122 9.07 17.96 -13.31
C GLU A 122 8.78 18.17 -14.81
N GLU A 123 9.79 17.96 -15.66
CA GLU A 123 9.67 18.04 -17.13
C GLU A 123 9.15 16.73 -17.74
N LYS A 124 8.83 15.74 -16.90
CA LYS A 124 8.40 14.38 -17.26
C LYS A 124 9.46 13.59 -18.03
N ILE A 125 10.73 14.00 -17.93
CA ILE A 125 11.83 13.23 -18.49
C ILE A 125 11.99 11.98 -17.64
N LYS A 126 12.10 10.84 -18.32
CA LYS A 126 12.25 9.53 -17.71
C LYS A 126 13.72 9.26 -17.41
N TRP A 127 14.01 8.89 -16.17
CA TRP A 127 15.32 8.49 -15.69
C TRP A 127 15.25 7.05 -15.19
N THR A 128 16.24 6.24 -15.51
CA THR A 128 16.30 4.84 -15.07
C THR A 128 17.63 4.54 -14.40
N GLY A 129 17.62 3.75 -13.34
CA GLY A 129 18.84 3.39 -12.62
C GLY A 129 18.59 2.37 -11.52
N GLU A 130 19.68 1.86 -10.97
CA GLU A 130 19.63 0.95 -9.82
C GLU A 130 19.56 1.75 -8.51
N ILE A 131 18.58 1.41 -7.69
CA ILE A 131 18.28 2.01 -6.40
C ILE A 131 18.46 0.93 -5.33
N SER A 132 19.19 1.27 -4.27
CA SER A 132 19.32 0.40 -3.10
C SER A 132 19.04 1.20 -1.85
N LYS A 133 18.14 0.69 -1.01
CA LYS A 133 17.72 1.34 0.26
C LYS A 133 17.30 2.81 0.07
N GLY A 134 16.56 3.09 -1.00
CA GLY A 134 16.07 4.43 -1.31
C GLY A 134 17.11 5.41 -1.86
N ALA A 135 18.36 4.97 -2.09
CA ALA A 135 19.39 5.78 -2.73
C ALA A 135 19.73 5.23 -4.12
N ALA A 136 19.61 6.08 -5.14
CA ALA A 136 20.10 5.76 -6.48
C ALA A 136 21.62 5.93 -6.53
N SER A 137 22.32 4.97 -7.14
CA SER A 137 23.76 5.13 -7.39
C SER A 137 24.02 6.04 -8.59
N ILE A 138 23.36 5.76 -9.72
CA ILE A 138 23.39 6.56 -10.95
C ILE A 138 22.02 6.44 -11.62
N MET A 139 21.43 7.57 -12.00
CA MET A 139 20.21 7.63 -12.82
C MET A 139 20.58 8.16 -14.21
N VAL A 140 20.16 7.46 -15.26
CA VAL A 140 20.46 7.83 -16.65
C VAL A 140 19.17 8.25 -17.34
N PRO A 141 19.14 9.43 -18.01
CA PRO A 141 17.96 9.88 -18.72
C PRO A 141 17.71 8.96 -19.92
N ARG A 142 16.43 8.77 -20.24
CA ARG A 142 15.93 8.03 -21.39
C ARG A 142 15.06 9.00 -22.18
N ILE A 143 15.58 9.44 -23.32
CA ILE A 143 14.80 10.17 -24.30
C ILE A 143 14.05 9.10 -25.11
N GLU A 144 12.72 9.11 -25.00
CA GLU A 144 11.83 8.30 -25.85
C GLU A 144 11.50 9.06 -27.14
#